data_AF-F3KWZ2-F1
#
_entry.id   AF-F3KWZ2-F1
#
_cell.length_a   1.000
_cell.length_b   1.000
_cell.length_c   1.000
_cell.angle_alpha   90.00
_cell.angle_beta   90.00
_cell.angle_gamma   90.00
#
_symmetry.space_group_name_H-M   'P 1'
#
loop_
_entity.id
_entity.type
_entity.pdbx_description
1 polymer ?
#
loop_
_entity_poly.entity_id
_entity_poly.type
_entity_poly.pdbx_seq_one_letter_code
_entity_poly.pdbx_strand_id
1 'polypeptide(L)' 'MKSLHRFFTEHPASVGESYLQHLSTALSFAGPLLLAAVCAALHALLPGLFPRTASQIVTRLHVRMVTHRTRSSADKG' A
#
# COMPACT_ATOMS: atom_id res chain seq x y z
N MET A 1 -24.09 -14.93 12.01
CA MET A 1 -23.24 -14.31 10.97
C MET A 1 -22.12 -13.59 11.68
N LYS A 2 -20.88 -14.11 11.62
CA LYS A 2 -19.75 -13.55 12.39
C LYS A 2 -19.39 -12.18 11.80
N SER A 3 -19.66 -11.12 12.57
CA SER A 3 -19.43 -9.73 12.17
C SER A 3 -18.01 -9.53 11.66
N LEU A 4 -17.89 -9.05 10.42
CA LEU A 4 -16.65 -8.59 9.78
C LEU A 4 -15.83 -7.68 10.71
N HIS A 5 -16.50 -6.98 11.62
CA HIS A 5 -15.91 -6.14 12.67
C HIS A 5 -14.82 -6.85 13.49
N ARG A 6 -14.98 -8.15 13.81
CA ARG A 6 -14.02 -8.89 14.66
C ARG A 6 -12.65 -9.08 13.99
N PHE A 7 -12.62 -9.31 12.68
CA PHE A 7 -11.37 -9.51 11.94
C PHE A 7 -10.53 -8.22 11.83
N PHE A 8 -11.20 -7.06 11.76
CA PHE A 8 -10.51 -5.76 11.66
C PHE A 8 -10.07 -5.19 13.01
N THR A 9 -10.72 -5.57 14.12
CA THR A 9 -10.41 -5.02 15.47
C THR A 9 -9.63 -5.95 16.39
N GLU A 10 -9.62 -7.28 16.18
CA GLU A 10 -8.88 -8.20 17.07
C GLU A 10 -7.38 -8.36 16.68
N HIS A 11 -6.99 -8.01 15.45
CA HIS A 11 -5.57 -8.06 15.04
C HIS A 11 -4.70 -6.86 15.50
N PRO A 12 -5.19 -5.60 15.54
CA PRO A 12 -4.40 -4.44 16.00
C PRO A 12 -4.11 -4.44 17.51
N ALA A 13 -4.97 -5.07 18.30
CA ALA A 13 -4.84 -5.09 19.77
C ALA A 13 -3.64 -5.92 20.26
N SER A 14 -3.05 -6.78 19.43
CA SER A 14 -1.91 -7.62 19.80
C SER A 14 -0.53 -7.00 19.53
N VAL A 15 -0.47 -5.79 18.94
CA VAL A 15 0.80 -5.14 18.53
C VAL A 15 0.98 -3.70 19.03
N GLY A 16 0.03 -3.14 19.78
CA GLY A 16 0.21 -1.84 20.45
C GLY A 16 0.23 -0.61 19.52
N GLU A 17 -0.06 -0.77 18.22
CA GLU A 17 -0.29 0.34 17.30
C GLU A 17 -1.79 0.63 17.18
N SER A 18 -2.16 1.92 17.08
CA SER A 18 -3.54 2.27 16.78
C SER A 18 -3.92 1.69 15.41
N TYR A 19 -5.12 1.12 15.29
CA TYR A 19 -5.69 0.68 14.00
C TYR A 19 -5.56 1.76 12.92
N LEU A 20 -5.63 3.04 13.32
CA LEU A 20 -5.44 4.18 12.43
C LEU A 20 -4.03 4.28 11.84
N GLN A 21 -2.98 3.89 12.57
CA GLN A 21 -1.59 3.89 12.08
C GLN A 21 -1.35 2.81 11.02
N HIS A 22 -1.86 1.60 11.28
CA HIS A 22 -1.84 0.51 10.30
C HIS A 22 -2.69 0.84 9.07
N LEU A 23 -3.90 1.36 9.28
CA LEU A 23 -4.81 1.77 8.21
C LEU A 23 -4.21 2.89 7.37
N SER A 24 -3.60 3.91 8.00
CA SER A 24 -2.93 5.01 7.30
C SER A 24 -1.76 4.51 6.46
N THR A 25 -0.94 3.63 7.01
CA THR A 25 0.17 2.99 6.28
C THR A 25 -0.37 2.20 5.09
N ALA A 26 -1.38 1.34 5.28
CA ALA A 26 -1.98 0.56 4.21
C ALA A 26 -2.58 1.45 3.10
N LEU A 27 -3.34 2.48 3.48
CA LEU A 27 -3.92 3.46 2.54
C LEU A 27 -2.85 4.22 1.76
N SER A 28 -1.70 4.53 2.39
CA SER A 28 -0.59 5.23 1.72
C SER A 28 0.01 4.46 0.55
N PHE A 29 -0.11 3.13 0.55
CA PHE A 29 0.27 2.26 -0.58
C PHE A 29 -0.92 1.99 -1.50
N ALA A 30 -2.11 1.74 -0.95
CA ALA A 30 -3.31 1.38 -1.70
C ALA A 30 -3.73 2.50 -2.68
N GLY A 31 -3.76 3.76 -2.25
CA GLY A 31 -4.19 4.88 -3.08
C GLY A 31 -3.37 5.04 -4.37
N PRO A 32 -2.03 5.15 -4.29
CA PRO A 32 -1.19 5.25 -5.48
C PRO A 32 -1.22 3.97 -6.34
N LEU A 33 -1.33 2.77 -5.76
CA LEU A 33 -1.51 1.53 -6.55
C LEU A 33 -2.77 1.56 -7.40
N LEU A 34 -3.90 2.00 -6.80
CA LEU A 34 -5.17 2.15 -7.50
C LEU A 34 -5.06 3.14 -8.65
N LEU A 35 -4.40 4.28 -8.42
CA LEU A 35 -4.13 5.26 -9.46
C LEU A 35 -3.27 4.69 -10.58
N ALA A 36 -2.21 3.94 -10.25
CA ALA A 36 -1.35 3.30 -11.24
C ALA A 36 -2.14 2.29 -12.11
N ALA A 37 -3.03 1.51 -11.51
CA ALA A 37 -3.91 0.58 -12.20
C ALA A 37 -4.86 1.31 -13.17
N VAL A 38 -5.48 2.41 -12.72
CA VAL A 38 -6.35 3.23 -13.58
C VAL A 38 -5.56 3.84 -14.74
N CYS A 39 -4.38 4.43 -14.49
CA CYS A 39 -3.53 4.96 -15.55
C CYS A 39 -3.12 3.88 -16.55
N ALA A 40 -2.76 2.68 -16.09
CA ALA A 40 -2.41 1.56 -16.97
C ALA A 40 -3.61 1.08 -17.81
N ALA A 41 -4.79 0.99 -17.21
CA ALA A 41 -6.02 0.62 -17.93
C ALA A 41 -6.37 1.66 -19.01
N LEU A 42 -6.31 2.95 -18.68
CA LEU A 42 -6.53 4.02 -19.65
C LEU A 42 -5.47 4.00 -20.76
N HIS A 43 -4.20 3.73 -20.44
CA HIS A 43 -3.14 3.59 -21.44
C HIS A 43 -3.38 2.40 -22.38
N ALA A 44 -3.90 1.28 -21.87
CA ALA A 44 -4.24 0.12 -22.67
C ALA A 44 -5.42 0.38 -23.62
N LEU A 45 -6.38 1.22 -23.21
CA LEU A 45 -7.52 1.63 -24.05
C LEU A 45 -7.14 2.73 -25.04
N LEU A 46 -6.32 3.70 -24.62
CA LEU A 46 -5.86 4.83 -25.41
C LEU A 46 -4.32 4.87 -25.38
N PRO A 47 -3.66 4.26 -26.38
CA PRO A 47 -2.21 4.26 -26.49
C PRO A 47 -1.68 5.70 -26.50
N GLY A 48 -0.78 6.01 -25.57
CA GLY A 48 -0.14 7.33 -25.46
C GLY A 48 -0.66 8.22 -24.32
N LEU A 49 -1.76 7.85 -23.64
CA LEU A 49 -2.17 8.53 -22.41
C LEU A 49 -1.37 7.97 -21.22
N PHE A 50 -0.72 8.83 -20.43
CA PHE A 50 0.06 8.44 -19.24
C PHE A 50 1.20 7.40 -19.48
N PRO A 51 2.05 7.56 -20.50
CA PRO A 51 3.00 6.52 -20.94
C PRO A 51 4.04 6.12 -19.88
N ARG A 52 4.28 6.97 -18.87
CA ARG A 52 5.22 6.68 -17.78
C ARG A 52 4.60 6.74 -16.38
N THR A 53 3.35 7.17 -16.25
CA THR A 53 2.76 7.51 -14.95
C THR A 53 2.54 6.26 -14.11
N ALA A 54 1.97 5.19 -14.69
CA ALA A 54 1.76 3.93 -13.97
C ALA A 54 3.07 3.33 -13.48
N SER A 55 4.07 3.22 -14.37
CA SER A 55 5.39 2.68 -14.03
C SER A 55 6.10 3.53 -12.97
N GLN A 56 6.08 4.86 -13.07
CA GLN A 56 6.68 5.75 -12.07
C GLN A 56 6.06 5.57 -10.68
N ILE A 57 4.73 5.44 -10.59
CA ILE A 57 4.04 5.21 -9.32
C ILE A 57 4.46 3.87 -8.72
N VAL A 58 4.46 2.79 -9.51
CA VAL A 58 4.89 1.45 -9.05
C VAL A 58 6.34 1.47 -8.60
N THR A 59 7.25 2.08 -9.36
CA THR A 59 8.67 2.21 -8.97
C THR A 59 8.82 2.95 -7.66
N ARG A 60 8.09 4.06 -7.46
CA ARG A 60 8.14 4.84 -6.21
C ARG A 60 7.66 4.01 -5.02
N LEU A 61 6.57 3.27 -5.18
CA LEU A 61 6.04 2.38 -4.14
C LEU A 61 7.01 1.23 -3.84
N HIS A 62 7.62 0.67 -4.87
CA HIS A 62 8.63 -0.39 -4.71
C HIS A 62 9.85 0.12 -3.93
N VAL A 63 10.38 1.31 -4.27
CA VAL A 63 11.47 1.93 -3.51
C VAL A 63 11.08 2.14 -2.06
N ARG A 64 9.86 2.64 -1.78
CA ARG A 64 9.35 2.79 -0.40
C ARG A 64 9.28 1.46 0.34
N MET A 65 8.80 0.40 -0.32
CA MET A 65 8.70 -0.94 0.26
C MET A 65 10.08 -1.50 0.64
N VAL A 66 11.06 -1.38 -0.27
CA VAL A 66 12.43 -1.91 -0.04
C VAL A 66 13.19 -1.08 1.01
N THR A 67 13.06 0.26 0.98
CA THR A 67 13.72 1.15 1.95
C THR A 67 13.17 1.00 3.37
N HIS A 68 11.87 0.71 3.53
CA HIS A 68 11.28 0.49 4.85
C HIS A 68 11.49 -0.95 5.37
N ARG A 69 11.81 -1.91 4.48
CA ARG A 69 12.07 -3.31 4.86
C ARG A 69 13.33 -3.48 5.71
N THR A 70 14.34 -2.63 5.53
CA THR A 70 15.62 -2.74 6.24
C THR A 70 15.56 -2.34 7.70
N ARG A 71 14.49 -1.65 8.13
CA ARG A 71 14.35 -1.17 9.51
C ARG A 71 13.78 -2.21 10.47
N SER A 72 13.16 -3.29 9.97
CA SER A 72 12.54 -4.34 10.81
C SER A 72 13.53 -5.41 11.30
N SER A 73 14.80 -5.39 10.85
CA SER A 73 15.79 -6.41 11.21
C SER A 73 16.86 -5.92 12.20
N ALA A 74 16.82 -4.64 12.61
CA ALA A 74 17.85 -4.04 13.48
C ALA A 74 17.44 -3.91 14.97
N ASP A 75 16.23 -4.36 15.35
CA ASP A 75 15.66 -4.22 16.71
C ASP A 75 15.63 -5.55 17.49
N LYS A 76 16.53 -6.48 17.16
CA LYS A 76 16.71 -7.76 17.89
C LYS A 76 18.17 -7.98 18.29
N GLY A 77 18.79 -6.98 18.89
CA GLY A 77 20.13 -7.04 19.48
C GLY A 77 20.08 -6.77 20.96
#